data_AF-A0A249NU41-F1
#
_entry.id   AF-A0A249NU41-F1
#
_cell.length_a   1.000
_cell.length_b   1.000
_cell.length_c   1.000
_cell.angle_alpha   90.00
_cell.angle_beta   90.00
_cell.angle_gamma   90.00
#
_symmetry.space_group_name_H-M   'P 1'
#
loop_
_entity.id
_entity.type
_entity.pdbx_description
1 polymer ?
#
loop_
_entity_poly.entity_id
_entity_poly.type
_entity_poly.pdbx_seq_one_letter_code
_entity_poly.pdbx_strand_id
1 'polypeptide(L)'
;MPRTGGVYSPPAGTKGVPNTTIQSVPYNALIDDLTADANAARPITAGGTGATSASAARAALGAQAASAALASIAGLATGADKMIYTTAADAYTTTALTPFARTLLDDATAGAALTTLGVSAFAQTVLDDGDAAAARATLGANNASNLTTGTIPSARIDGAYVDFTQIAVTTDGEAIKLVGSATGDPYVGFWKAAARQGYFQHRDGTANGDGLRVANDVTGDYLYLSNVNSTDALKFYDSSVAAHNTVWHSGNLAAADVNALYGYTPASNAVQVIAGSGLTGGGAISANRTLTLGTPSDITNSTTNSVSGTSHTHALGFVAAEVSTATSSSTTSFPLGHVISCYSAAGIARRAPMAPCLYSADTMQYVASGTSGAGTSLSGTWRSCGVVGGTGRYILQRVA
;
A
#
# COMPACT_ATOMS: atom_id res chain seq x y z
N MET A 1 -95.02 66.11 62.03
CA MET A 1 -96.26 65.46 62.50
C MET A 1 -96.03 64.95 63.92
N PRO A 2 -97.04 64.90 64.80
CA PRO A 2 -96.92 64.40 66.16
C PRO A 2 -96.63 62.89 66.16
N ARG A 3 -95.36 62.54 65.94
CA ARG A 3 -94.86 61.17 66.01
C ARG A 3 -93.84 61.09 67.14
N THR A 4 -93.98 60.08 67.99
CA THR A 4 -93.00 59.75 69.03
C THR A 4 -92.55 58.31 68.78
N GLY A 5 -91.25 58.09 68.59
CA GLY A 5 -90.72 56.75 68.26
C GLY A 5 -91.23 56.16 66.94
N GLY A 6 -91.63 57.01 65.98
CA GLY A 6 -92.19 56.59 64.69
C GLY A 6 -93.70 56.37 64.70
N VAL A 7 -94.33 56.26 65.87
CA VAL A 7 -95.78 56.12 66.04
C VAL A 7 -96.45 57.50 66.09
N TYR A 8 -97.37 57.76 65.16
CA TYR A 8 -98.28 58.89 65.15
C TYR A 8 -99.28 58.80 66.30
N SER A 9 -99.42 59.89 67.03
CA SER A 9 -100.50 60.09 68.00
C SER A 9 -101.17 61.41 67.66
N PRO A 10 -102.51 61.49 67.59
CA PRO A 10 -103.17 62.76 67.30
C PRO A 10 -102.81 63.79 68.39
N PRO A 11 -102.61 65.07 68.06
CA PRO A 11 -102.30 66.09 69.07
C PRO A 11 -103.31 66.10 70.21
N ALA A 12 -102.87 66.39 71.43
CA ALA A 12 -103.78 66.50 72.56
C ALA A 12 -104.91 67.50 72.26
N GLY A 13 -106.16 67.12 72.56
CA GLY A 13 -107.35 67.92 72.25
C GLY A 13 -107.94 67.70 70.85
N THR A 14 -107.35 66.83 70.01
CA THR A 14 -107.87 66.54 68.66
C THR A 14 -109.14 65.70 68.67
N LYS A 15 -109.41 64.90 69.71
CA LYS A 15 -110.67 64.15 69.79
C LYS A 15 -111.82 65.07 70.22
N GLY A 16 -112.93 65.04 69.49
CA GLY A 16 -114.16 65.78 69.82
C GLY A 16 -114.82 65.26 71.09
N VAL A 17 -115.46 66.17 71.83
CA VAL A 17 -116.18 65.90 73.09
C VAL A 17 -117.70 65.96 72.83
N PRO A 18 -118.53 65.08 73.44
CA PRO A 18 -119.99 65.14 73.30
C PRO A 18 -120.58 66.52 73.63
N ASN A 19 -121.73 66.86 73.05
CA ASN A 19 -122.45 68.14 73.23
C ASN A 19 -121.68 69.39 72.79
N THR A 20 -120.78 69.24 71.81
CA THR A 20 -120.15 70.35 71.10
C THR A 20 -120.66 70.40 69.65
N THR A 21 -120.31 71.46 68.91
CA THR A 21 -120.78 71.70 67.53
C THR A 21 -120.43 70.55 66.56
N ILE A 22 -119.37 69.78 66.83
CA ILE A 22 -118.96 68.64 66.02
C ILE A 22 -119.57 67.35 66.61
N GLN A 23 -120.09 66.48 65.74
CA GLN A 23 -120.48 65.14 66.14
C GLN A 23 -119.22 64.33 66.53
N SER A 24 -119.00 64.20 67.83
CA SER A 24 -117.77 63.63 68.39
C SER A 24 -117.54 62.17 68.00
N VAL A 25 -118.60 61.36 67.84
CA VAL A 25 -118.46 59.93 67.50
C VAL A 25 -117.90 59.71 66.08
N PRO A 26 -118.54 60.23 65.00
CA PRO A 26 -117.97 60.11 63.65
C PRO A 26 -116.60 60.77 63.50
N TYR A 27 -116.40 61.91 64.17
CA TYR A 27 -115.13 62.62 64.11
C TYR A 27 -114.00 61.85 64.80
N ASN A 28 -114.24 61.29 65.99
CA ASN A 28 -113.23 60.48 66.68
C ASN A 28 -112.93 59.19 65.93
N ALA A 29 -113.94 58.55 65.32
CA ALA A 29 -113.73 57.40 64.44
C ALA A 29 -112.83 57.75 63.25
N LEU A 30 -113.08 58.88 62.58
CA LEU A 30 -112.21 59.40 61.51
C LEU A 30 -110.77 59.64 62.01
N ILE A 31 -110.60 60.26 63.18
CA ILE A 31 -109.26 60.52 63.76
C ILE A 31 -108.56 59.20 64.14
N ASP A 32 -109.29 58.23 64.67
CA ASP A 32 -108.76 56.90 64.99
C ASP A 32 -108.38 56.14 63.72
N ASP A 33 -109.18 56.22 62.65
CA ASP A 33 -108.88 55.66 61.33
C ASP A 33 -107.64 56.32 60.71
N LEU A 34 -107.52 57.66 60.76
CA LEU A 34 -106.32 58.37 60.29
C LEU A 34 -105.09 58.03 61.14
N THR A 35 -105.26 57.83 62.44
CA THR A 35 -104.19 57.45 63.35
C THR A 35 -103.73 56.02 63.09
N ALA A 36 -104.66 55.10 62.80
CA ALA A 36 -104.37 53.74 62.40
C ALA A 36 -103.65 53.70 61.04
N ASP A 37 -104.17 54.40 60.02
CA ASP A 37 -103.57 54.48 58.68
C ASP A 37 -102.15 55.07 58.71
N ALA A 38 -101.95 56.17 59.47
CA ALA A 38 -100.64 56.79 59.61
C ALA A 38 -99.59 55.90 60.30
N ASN A 39 -100.02 54.90 61.08
CA ASN A 39 -99.16 53.97 61.81
C ASN A 39 -99.02 52.61 61.15
N ALA A 40 -99.94 52.25 60.25
CA ALA A 40 -99.82 51.06 59.46
C ALA A 40 -98.61 51.14 58.52
N ALA A 41 -97.97 50.01 58.26
CA ALA A 41 -96.92 49.93 57.25
C ALA A 41 -97.50 50.33 55.88
N ARG A 42 -96.91 51.34 55.23
CA ARG A 42 -97.44 51.86 53.96
C ARG A 42 -97.14 50.90 52.80
N PRO A 43 -98.14 50.55 51.96
CA PRO A 43 -97.89 49.78 50.74
C PRO A 43 -97.08 50.61 49.72
N ILE A 44 -96.47 49.94 48.74
CA ILE A 44 -95.59 50.57 47.73
C ILE A 44 -96.30 51.71 46.99
N THR A 45 -97.58 51.53 46.64
CA THR A 45 -98.42 52.53 45.96
C THR A 45 -98.54 53.84 46.74
N ALA A 46 -98.37 53.82 48.06
CA ALA A 46 -98.41 55.01 48.91
C ALA A 46 -97.00 55.54 49.28
N GLY A 47 -95.92 54.88 48.84
CA GLY A 47 -94.53 55.09 49.26
C GLY A 47 -93.81 56.29 48.65
N GLY A 48 -94.50 57.20 47.96
CA GLY A 48 -93.93 58.46 47.44
C GLY A 48 -93.09 58.32 46.16
N THR A 49 -92.82 57.10 45.68
CA THR A 49 -92.07 56.83 44.44
C THR A 49 -92.95 56.77 43.19
N GLY A 50 -94.27 56.83 43.35
CA GLY A 50 -95.25 56.64 42.25
C GLY A 50 -95.34 55.20 41.73
N ALA A 51 -94.61 54.26 42.33
CA ALA A 51 -94.58 52.87 41.90
C ALA A 51 -95.70 52.03 42.51
N THR A 52 -96.16 51.03 41.78
CA THR A 52 -97.15 50.03 42.26
C THR A 52 -96.54 48.64 42.48
N SER A 53 -95.25 48.48 42.22
CA SER A 53 -94.51 47.22 42.36
C SER A 53 -93.14 47.45 42.97
N ALA A 54 -92.57 46.42 43.61
CA ALA A 54 -91.24 46.51 44.22
C ALA A 54 -90.14 46.81 43.20
N SER A 55 -90.26 46.32 41.97
CA SER A 55 -89.30 46.60 40.89
C SER A 55 -89.34 48.07 40.47
N ALA A 56 -90.53 48.63 40.21
CA ALA A 56 -90.68 50.04 39.85
C ALA A 56 -90.27 50.97 41.00
N ALA A 57 -90.56 50.59 42.25
CA ALA A 57 -90.16 51.37 43.42
C ALA A 57 -88.65 51.42 43.59
N ARG A 58 -87.96 50.29 43.40
CA ARG A 58 -86.49 50.26 43.40
C ARG A 58 -85.91 51.11 42.28
N ALA A 59 -86.45 51.02 41.06
CA ALA A 59 -86.00 51.83 39.92
C ALA A 59 -86.16 53.33 40.19
N ALA A 60 -87.31 53.76 40.71
CA ALA A 60 -87.58 55.15 41.04
C ALA A 60 -86.70 55.69 42.19
N LEU A 61 -86.28 54.82 43.12
CA LEU A 61 -85.31 55.15 44.17
C LEU A 61 -83.85 55.08 43.71
N GLY A 62 -83.58 54.62 42.49
CA GLY A 62 -82.23 54.31 42.01
C GLY A 62 -81.57 53.12 42.73
N ALA A 63 -82.35 52.29 43.41
CA ALA A 63 -81.87 51.12 44.14
C ALA A 63 -81.61 49.93 43.19
N GLN A 64 -80.52 49.21 43.41
CA GLN A 64 -80.20 48.00 42.67
C GLN A 64 -81.26 46.90 42.88
N ALA A 65 -81.58 46.13 41.85
CA ALA A 65 -82.45 44.96 41.98
C ALA A 65 -81.75 43.86 42.80
N ALA A 66 -82.52 43.11 43.59
CA ALA A 66 -81.98 41.98 44.36
C ALA A 66 -81.36 40.94 43.41
N SER A 67 -80.08 40.64 43.62
CA SER A 67 -79.30 39.68 42.83
C SER A 67 -78.45 38.85 43.78
N ALA A 68 -78.56 37.52 43.68
CA ALA A 68 -77.78 36.60 44.50
C ALA A 68 -76.28 36.74 44.23
N ALA A 69 -75.87 36.94 42.96
CA ALA A 69 -74.48 37.18 42.58
C ALA A 69 -73.92 38.45 43.23
N LEU A 70 -74.66 39.56 43.17
CA LEU A 70 -74.21 40.82 43.74
C LEU A 70 -74.20 40.78 45.27
N ALA A 71 -75.16 40.10 45.88
CA ALA A 71 -75.14 39.85 47.32
C ALA A 71 -73.93 39.00 47.73
N SER A 72 -73.58 37.97 46.95
CA SER A 72 -72.39 37.16 47.17
C SER A 72 -71.13 38.01 47.07
N ILE A 73 -70.92 38.74 45.96
CA ILE A 73 -69.77 39.65 45.76
C ILE A 73 -69.66 40.69 46.87
N ALA A 74 -70.77 41.32 47.26
CA ALA A 74 -70.80 42.33 48.32
C ALA A 74 -70.42 41.77 49.70
N GLY A 75 -70.56 40.46 49.91
CA GLY A 75 -70.15 39.77 51.13
C GLY A 75 -68.68 39.32 51.17
N LEU A 76 -67.91 39.48 50.09
CA LEU A 76 -66.50 39.08 50.06
C LEU A 76 -65.61 40.07 50.83
N ALA A 77 -64.69 39.55 51.63
CA ALA A 77 -63.56 40.32 52.13
C ALA A 77 -62.56 40.55 50.99
N THR A 78 -62.55 41.75 50.40
CA THR A 78 -61.54 42.17 49.43
C THR A 78 -60.26 42.61 50.13
N GLY A 79 -59.11 42.33 49.53
CA GLY A 79 -57.80 42.76 50.02
C GLY A 79 -56.76 42.81 48.90
N ALA A 80 -55.57 43.35 49.18
CA ALA A 80 -54.46 43.28 48.25
C ALA A 80 -54.16 41.82 47.86
N ASP A 81 -53.64 41.61 46.65
CA ASP A 81 -53.20 40.29 46.17
C ASP A 81 -54.31 39.22 46.15
N LYS A 82 -55.58 39.63 45.96
CA LYS A 82 -56.74 38.72 45.83
C LYS A 82 -57.41 38.83 44.46
N MET A 83 -57.84 37.68 43.93
CA MET A 83 -58.72 37.59 42.76
C MET A 83 -60.06 36.98 43.18
N ILE A 84 -61.16 37.53 42.66
CA ILE A 84 -62.50 36.96 42.83
C ILE A 84 -62.70 35.84 41.80
N TYR A 85 -63.25 34.70 42.22
CA TYR A 85 -63.64 33.61 41.33
C TYR A 85 -64.98 33.00 41.75
N THR A 86 -65.65 32.34 40.82
CA THR A 86 -66.92 31.65 41.06
C THR A 86 -66.68 30.24 41.58
N THR A 87 -67.37 29.84 42.64
CA THR A 87 -67.37 28.46 43.15
C THR A 87 -68.64 27.69 42.78
N ALA A 88 -69.73 28.40 42.53
CA ALA A 88 -70.99 27.88 42.00
C ALA A 88 -71.77 29.02 41.31
N ALA A 89 -72.95 28.72 40.75
CA ALA A 89 -73.84 29.76 40.23
C ALA A 89 -74.16 30.77 41.35
N ASP A 90 -74.01 32.06 41.05
CA ASP A 90 -74.21 33.17 41.98
C ASP A 90 -73.38 33.12 43.29
N ALA A 91 -72.33 32.28 43.35
CA ALA A 91 -71.44 32.15 44.50
C ALA A 91 -70.00 32.50 44.13
N TYR A 92 -69.48 33.53 44.78
CA TYR A 92 -68.14 34.05 44.58
C TYR A 92 -67.31 33.88 45.85
N THR A 93 -66.00 33.73 45.68
CA THR A 93 -65.03 33.79 46.77
C THR A 93 -63.72 34.40 46.27
N THR A 94 -62.78 34.65 47.18
CA THR A 94 -61.44 35.16 46.81
C THR A 94 -60.39 34.07 46.91
N THR A 95 -59.40 34.12 46.02
CA THR A 95 -58.14 33.38 46.15
C THR A 95 -56.97 34.35 46.16
N ALA A 96 -55.83 33.94 46.71
CA ALA A 96 -54.61 34.74 46.69
C ALA A 96 -53.88 34.63 45.34
N LEU A 97 -53.37 35.75 44.83
CA LEU A 97 -52.42 35.81 43.72
C LEU A 97 -51.13 36.44 44.21
N THR A 98 -50.00 35.76 44.01
CA THR A 98 -48.70 36.34 44.32
C THR A 98 -48.40 37.51 43.37
N PRO A 99 -47.51 38.45 43.77
CA PRO A 99 -47.03 39.48 42.85
C PRO A 99 -46.46 38.92 41.54
N PHE A 100 -45.74 37.80 41.61
CA PHE A 100 -45.22 37.08 40.44
C PHE A 100 -46.33 36.48 39.55
N ALA A 101 -47.37 35.89 40.14
CA ALA A 101 -48.48 35.36 39.33
C ALA A 101 -49.19 36.46 38.53
N ARG A 102 -49.23 37.70 39.06
CA ARG A 102 -49.79 38.83 38.32
C ARG A 102 -48.93 39.27 37.13
N THR A 103 -47.60 39.16 37.22
CA THR A 103 -46.76 39.48 36.06
C THR A 103 -47.03 38.51 34.92
N LEU A 104 -47.30 37.24 35.23
CA LEU A 104 -47.66 36.24 34.22
C LEU A 104 -49.06 36.47 33.61
N LEU A 105 -50.03 36.94 34.41
CA LEU A 105 -51.40 37.21 33.94
C LEU A 105 -51.52 38.52 33.16
N ASP A 106 -50.56 39.43 33.28
CA ASP A 106 -50.49 40.69 32.52
C ASP A 106 -49.95 40.48 31.09
N ASP A 107 -49.27 39.36 30.85
CA ASP A 107 -48.59 39.09 29.58
C ASP A 107 -49.58 38.78 28.44
N ALA A 108 -49.51 39.60 27.37
CA ALA A 108 -50.41 39.49 26.22
C ALA A 108 -50.10 38.31 25.27
N THR A 109 -48.91 37.70 25.37
CA THR A 109 -48.46 36.61 24.47
C THR A 109 -47.74 35.51 25.25
N ALA A 110 -47.70 34.30 24.69
CA ALA A 110 -46.95 33.19 25.27
C ALA A 110 -45.44 33.50 25.38
N GLY A 111 -44.86 34.23 24.42
CA GLY A 111 -43.45 34.64 24.48
C GLY A 111 -43.14 35.63 25.60
N ALA A 112 -44.06 36.57 25.87
CA ALA A 112 -43.96 37.48 27.02
C ALA A 112 -44.01 36.69 28.33
N ALA A 113 -44.95 35.75 28.46
CA ALA A 113 -45.04 34.83 29.60
C ALA A 113 -43.76 34.03 29.83
N LEU A 114 -43.18 33.44 28.79
CA LEU A 114 -41.91 32.71 28.87
C LEU A 114 -40.74 33.61 29.29
N THR A 115 -40.71 34.84 28.81
CA THR A 115 -39.71 35.85 29.20
C THR A 115 -39.85 36.20 30.69
N THR A 116 -41.08 36.36 31.18
CA THR A 116 -41.39 36.57 32.61
C THR A 116 -40.95 35.38 33.48
N LEU A 117 -41.03 34.14 32.95
CA LEU A 117 -40.50 32.94 33.61
C LEU A 117 -38.97 32.83 33.54
N GLY A 118 -38.28 33.76 32.86
CA GLY A 118 -36.82 33.77 32.72
C GLY A 118 -36.28 32.93 31.56
N VAL A 119 -37.13 32.49 30.63
CA VAL A 119 -36.70 31.74 29.43
C VAL A 119 -36.04 32.71 28.46
N SER A 120 -34.78 32.45 28.12
CA SER A 120 -34.01 33.28 27.19
C SER A 120 -34.61 33.24 25.78
N ALA A 121 -34.32 34.27 24.97
CA ALA A 121 -34.74 34.31 23.57
C ALA A 121 -34.26 33.07 22.79
N PHE A 122 -33.05 32.57 23.06
CA PHE A 122 -32.52 31.35 22.45
C PHE A 122 -33.30 30.08 22.85
N ALA A 123 -33.68 29.94 24.13
CA ALA A 123 -34.49 28.80 24.53
C ALA A 123 -35.90 28.87 23.93
N GLN A 124 -36.43 30.08 23.75
CA GLN A 124 -37.72 30.27 23.06
C GLN A 124 -37.68 29.77 21.61
N THR A 125 -36.56 29.96 20.88
CA THR A 125 -36.40 29.45 19.50
C THR A 125 -36.26 27.92 19.41
N VAL A 126 -36.08 27.23 20.54
CA VAL A 126 -36.05 25.76 20.59
C VAL A 126 -37.41 25.21 21.06
N LEU A 127 -38.13 25.97 21.90
CA LEU A 127 -39.41 25.58 22.46
C LEU A 127 -40.58 25.79 21.49
N ASP A 128 -40.40 26.63 20.46
CA ASP A 128 -41.36 26.83 19.37
C ASP A 128 -41.19 25.82 18.22
N ASP A 129 -40.14 24.99 18.23
CA ASP A 129 -39.88 23.96 17.23
C ASP A 129 -40.91 22.82 17.30
N GLY A 130 -41.57 22.55 16.16
CA GLY A 130 -42.67 21.57 16.07
C GLY A 130 -42.24 20.11 16.08
N ASP A 131 -40.95 19.81 15.89
CA ASP A 131 -40.41 18.45 15.92
C ASP A 131 -38.92 18.39 16.31
N ALA A 132 -38.42 17.17 16.50
CA ALA A 132 -37.04 16.94 16.89
C ALA A 132 -36.00 17.30 15.81
N ALA A 133 -36.38 17.31 14.53
CA ALA A 133 -35.48 17.70 13.45
C ALA A 133 -35.27 19.22 13.42
N ALA A 134 -36.33 20.00 13.58
CA ALA A 134 -36.29 21.44 13.74
C ALA A 134 -35.44 21.83 14.97
N ALA A 135 -35.68 21.20 16.14
CA ALA A 135 -34.87 21.43 17.35
C ALA A 135 -33.38 21.16 17.15
N ARG A 136 -33.00 20.07 16.46
CA ARG A 136 -31.60 19.81 16.14
C ARG A 136 -31.01 20.84 15.18
N ALA A 137 -31.81 21.36 14.25
CA ALA A 137 -31.35 22.42 13.33
C ALA A 137 -31.13 23.74 14.07
N THR A 138 -32.04 24.15 14.95
CA THR A 138 -31.89 25.34 15.81
C THR A 138 -30.64 25.24 16.70
N LEU A 139 -30.36 24.06 17.25
CA LEU A 139 -29.15 23.80 18.03
C LEU A 139 -27.86 23.66 17.18
N GLY A 140 -27.96 23.68 15.84
CA GLY A 140 -26.85 23.46 14.93
C GLY A 140 -26.36 22.00 14.86
N ALA A 141 -27.06 21.06 15.48
CA ALA A 141 -26.70 19.64 15.60
C ALA A 141 -27.24 18.75 14.45
N ASN A 142 -27.75 19.35 13.37
CA ASN A 142 -28.33 18.64 12.22
C ASN A 142 -27.32 18.32 11.11
N ASN A 143 -26.14 18.95 11.09
CA ASN A 143 -25.10 18.72 10.09
C ASN A 143 -23.69 18.88 10.68
N ALA A 144 -22.78 17.98 10.29
CA ALA A 144 -21.36 18.06 10.65
C ALA A 144 -20.69 19.34 10.14
N SER A 145 -21.22 19.98 9.09
CA SER A 145 -20.75 21.28 8.59
C SER A 145 -20.84 22.42 9.62
N ASN A 146 -21.68 22.25 10.65
CA ASN A 146 -21.89 23.27 11.68
C ASN A 146 -20.86 23.20 12.81
N LEU A 147 -19.96 22.21 12.82
CA LEU A 147 -18.83 22.17 13.77
C LEU A 147 -17.80 23.21 13.36
N THR A 148 -17.89 24.41 13.94
CA THR A 148 -16.92 25.50 13.74
C THR A 148 -15.64 25.31 14.55
N THR A 149 -15.68 24.44 15.58
CA THR A 149 -14.53 24.00 16.38
C THR A 149 -14.73 22.55 16.84
N GLY A 150 -13.64 21.82 17.10
CA GLY A 150 -13.66 20.43 17.56
C GLY A 150 -13.11 19.42 16.53
N THR A 151 -12.62 18.29 17.03
CA THR A 151 -12.18 17.15 16.20
C THR A 151 -13.37 16.22 15.99
N ILE A 152 -13.53 15.66 14.79
CA ILE A 152 -14.44 14.54 14.54
C ILE A 152 -13.58 13.26 14.46
N PRO A 153 -13.23 12.60 15.57
CA PRO A 153 -12.12 11.65 15.60
C PRO A 153 -12.44 10.31 14.93
N SER A 154 -13.72 10.03 14.63
CA SER A 154 -14.18 8.76 14.08
C SER A 154 -15.52 8.86 13.33
N ALA A 155 -15.83 9.98 12.66
CA ALA A 155 -17.04 10.00 11.85
C ALA A 155 -16.84 9.22 10.56
N ARG A 156 -17.75 8.27 10.33
CA ARG A 156 -18.08 7.82 8.99
C ARG A 156 -18.86 8.97 8.32
N ILE A 157 -18.18 9.93 7.69
CA ILE A 157 -18.88 10.84 6.76
C ILE A 157 -19.10 9.99 5.50
N ASP A 158 -20.36 9.76 5.18
CA ASP A 158 -20.77 8.96 4.03
C ASP A 158 -20.52 9.74 2.73
N GLY A 159 -20.10 9.06 1.67
CA GLY A 159 -19.82 9.66 0.35
C GLY A 159 -18.35 9.93 0.03
N ALA A 160 -18.13 10.61 -1.11
CA ALA A 160 -16.80 10.97 -1.63
C ALA A 160 -16.31 12.29 -1.01
N TYR A 161 -15.09 12.30 -0.51
CA TYR A 161 -14.44 13.49 0.01
C TYR A 161 -13.59 14.13 -1.09
N VAL A 162 -13.89 15.38 -1.41
CA VAL A 162 -13.19 16.20 -2.40
C VAL A 162 -12.57 17.40 -1.68
N ASP A 163 -11.39 17.83 -2.13
CA ASP A 163 -10.71 19.07 -1.70
C ASP A 163 -10.23 19.11 -0.22
N PHE A 164 -9.68 18.02 0.32
CA PHE A 164 -8.89 18.13 1.55
C PHE A 164 -7.62 18.95 1.29
N THR A 165 -7.34 19.95 2.13
CA THR A 165 -6.18 20.83 1.97
C THR A 165 -4.85 20.12 2.29
N GLN A 166 -4.87 19.14 3.20
CA GLN A 166 -3.74 18.26 3.54
C GLN A 166 -4.29 16.91 4.06
N ILE A 167 -3.92 15.77 3.45
CA ILE A 167 -4.06 14.48 4.15
C ILE A 167 -3.01 14.49 5.26
N ALA A 168 -3.45 14.49 6.51
CA ALA A 168 -2.57 14.21 7.65
C ALA A 168 -2.89 12.81 8.17
N VAL A 169 -1.89 11.92 8.14
CA VAL A 169 -2.00 10.58 8.72
C VAL A 169 -1.27 10.53 10.05
N THR A 170 -1.94 9.98 11.05
CA THR A 170 -1.55 10.02 12.47
C THR A 170 -0.58 8.89 12.84
N THR A 171 0.02 8.99 14.02
CA THR A 171 1.13 8.14 14.49
C THR A 171 0.66 6.82 15.12
N ASP A 172 0.98 5.69 14.48
CA ASP A 172 1.99 4.70 14.88
C ASP A 172 2.01 3.60 13.80
N GLY A 173 3.13 3.47 13.08
CA GLY A 173 3.39 2.41 12.10
C GLY A 173 2.76 2.54 10.71
N GLU A 174 1.50 2.99 10.57
CA GLU A 174 0.77 3.02 9.27
C GLU A 174 0.49 4.45 8.79
N ALA A 175 1.09 4.82 7.64
CA ALA A 175 1.08 6.20 7.15
C ALA A 175 -0.04 6.53 6.16
N ILE A 176 -0.72 5.57 5.52
CA ILE A 176 -1.97 5.75 4.75
C ILE A 176 -2.63 4.36 4.66
N LYS A 177 -3.90 4.22 5.07
CA LYS A 177 -4.68 3.00 4.90
C LYS A 177 -5.78 3.19 3.85
N LEU A 178 -5.76 2.37 2.81
CA LEU A 178 -6.82 2.31 1.79
C LEU A 178 -7.62 1.01 2.01
N VAL A 179 -8.89 1.13 2.38
CA VAL A 179 -9.76 -0.04 2.64
C VAL A 179 -10.77 -0.16 1.51
N GLY A 180 -10.71 -1.28 0.79
CA GLY A 180 -11.68 -1.67 -0.22
C GLY A 180 -12.98 -2.22 0.38
N SER A 181 -13.97 -2.49 -0.46
CA SER A 181 -15.13 -3.28 -0.04
C SER A 181 -14.76 -4.77 0.00
N ALA A 182 -15.65 -5.62 0.51
CA ALA A 182 -15.44 -7.08 0.54
C ALA A 182 -15.24 -7.72 -0.85
N THR A 183 -15.51 -6.98 -1.94
CA THR A 183 -15.37 -7.45 -3.32
C THR A 183 -14.59 -6.47 -4.20
N GLY A 184 -14.08 -5.37 -3.63
CA GLY A 184 -13.56 -4.25 -4.39
C GLY A 184 -12.15 -3.88 -3.93
N ASP A 185 -11.19 -4.07 -4.81
CA ASP A 185 -9.80 -3.72 -4.59
C ASP A 185 -9.59 -2.19 -4.56
N PRO A 186 -9.11 -1.60 -3.45
CA PRO A 186 -8.88 -0.16 -3.39
C PRO A 186 -7.67 0.25 -4.24
N TYR A 187 -7.73 1.44 -4.85
CA TYR A 187 -6.64 1.98 -5.67
C TYR A 187 -6.45 3.48 -5.48
N VAL A 188 -5.24 3.96 -5.79
CA VAL A 188 -4.93 5.37 -5.98
C VAL A 188 -4.97 5.65 -7.49
N GLY A 189 -5.94 6.42 -7.95
CA GLY A 189 -6.17 6.68 -9.38
C GLY A 189 -5.66 8.05 -9.83
N PHE A 190 -5.08 8.10 -11.02
CA PHE A 190 -4.71 9.33 -11.72
C PHE A 190 -5.72 9.60 -12.83
N TRP A 191 -6.38 10.77 -12.83
CA TRP A 191 -7.50 11.06 -13.72
C TRP A 191 -7.24 12.29 -14.59
N LYS A 192 -7.81 12.29 -15.80
CA LYS A 192 -7.93 13.45 -16.68
C LYS A 192 -9.42 13.64 -16.94
N ALA A 193 -10.01 14.64 -16.29
CA ALA A 193 -11.47 14.79 -16.20
C ALA A 193 -12.12 13.47 -15.73
N ALA A 194 -13.11 12.95 -16.46
CA ALA A 194 -13.82 11.73 -16.11
C ALA A 194 -13.12 10.41 -16.53
N ALA A 195 -11.91 10.47 -17.11
CA ALA A 195 -11.18 9.29 -17.57
C ALA A 195 -9.95 9.00 -16.72
N ARG A 196 -9.85 7.79 -16.15
CA ARG A 196 -8.66 7.33 -15.42
C ARG A 196 -7.54 7.06 -16.42
N GLN A 197 -6.37 7.63 -16.16
CA GLN A 197 -5.17 7.51 -16.99
C GLN A 197 -4.24 6.41 -16.46
N GLY A 198 -4.31 6.11 -15.17
CA GLY A 198 -3.53 5.07 -14.53
C GLY A 198 -3.82 4.96 -13.04
N TYR A 199 -3.19 4.01 -12.37
CA TYR A 199 -3.40 3.80 -10.93
C TYR A 199 -2.30 2.98 -10.25
N PHE A 200 -2.27 3.06 -8.92
CA PHE A 200 -1.59 2.12 -8.04
C PHE A 200 -2.62 1.30 -7.27
N GLN A 201 -2.50 -0.02 -7.27
CA GLN A 201 -3.50 -0.93 -6.67
C GLN A 201 -2.85 -2.22 -6.23
N HIS A 202 -3.39 -2.85 -5.19
CA HIS A 202 -3.25 -4.28 -4.97
C HIS A 202 -4.52 -4.98 -5.44
N ARG A 203 -4.40 -6.04 -6.25
CA ARG A 203 -5.53 -6.90 -6.62
C ARG A 203 -5.48 -8.24 -5.91
N ASP A 204 -6.58 -8.61 -5.23
CA ASP A 204 -6.70 -9.88 -4.54
C ASP A 204 -7.08 -11.03 -5.49
N GLY A 205 -6.07 -11.66 -6.06
CA GLY A 205 -6.32 -12.78 -6.96
C GLY A 205 -5.11 -13.65 -7.20
N THR A 206 -5.35 -14.73 -7.94
CA THR A 206 -4.35 -15.72 -8.32
C THR A 206 -4.14 -15.77 -9.84
N ALA A 207 -4.70 -14.83 -10.60
CA ALA A 207 -4.50 -14.75 -12.03
C ALA A 207 -3.21 -13.98 -12.36
N ASN A 208 -2.69 -14.19 -13.57
CA ASN A 208 -1.58 -13.37 -14.06
C ASN A 208 -2.02 -11.89 -14.15
N GLY A 209 -1.24 -11.01 -13.54
CA GLY A 209 -1.55 -9.58 -13.44
C GLY A 209 -2.20 -9.14 -12.11
N ASP A 210 -2.49 -10.08 -11.21
CA ASP A 210 -2.90 -9.80 -9.83
C ASP A 210 -1.67 -9.59 -8.90
N GLY A 211 -1.89 -8.86 -7.81
CA GLY A 211 -0.85 -8.39 -6.89
C GLY A 211 -0.70 -6.87 -6.86
N LEU A 212 0.44 -6.38 -6.39
CA LEU A 212 0.71 -4.94 -6.27
C LEU A 212 1.20 -4.37 -7.61
N ARG A 213 0.43 -3.46 -8.21
CA ARG A 213 0.66 -2.97 -9.58
C ARG A 213 0.65 -1.45 -9.71
N VAL A 214 1.43 -0.99 -10.68
CA VAL A 214 1.41 0.35 -11.26
C VAL A 214 0.94 0.23 -12.70
N ALA A 215 -0.24 0.77 -13.01
CA ALA A 215 -0.89 0.59 -14.29
C ALA A 215 -1.04 1.88 -15.08
N ASN A 216 -0.83 1.77 -16.39
CA ASN A 216 -1.22 2.76 -17.38
C ASN A 216 -2.51 2.28 -18.06
N ASP A 217 -3.63 2.93 -17.77
CA ASP A 217 -4.92 2.58 -18.37
C ASP A 217 -5.02 3.04 -19.84
N VAL A 218 -4.16 3.97 -20.27
CA VAL A 218 -4.17 4.48 -21.64
C VAL A 218 -3.61 3.44 -22.61
N THR A 219 -2.49 2.79 -22.25
CA THR A 219 -1.89 1.75 -23.10
C THR A 219 -2.31 0.35 -22.67
N GLY A 220 -2.68 0.15 -21.40
CA GLY A 220 -2.97 -1.18 -20.83
C GLY A 220 -1.76 -1.86 -20.22
N ASP A 221 -0.59 -1.21 -20.24
CA ASP A 221 0.67 -1.75 -19.73
C ASP A 221 0.81 -1.53 -18.22
N TYR A 222 1.56 -2.39 -17.55
CA TYR A 222 1.80 -2.25 -16.11
C TYR A 222 3.06 -2.94 -15.61
N LEU A 223 3.65 -2.37 -14.55
CA LEU A 223 4.69 -3.00 -13.74
C LEU A 223 4.05 -3.51 -12.45
N TYR A 224 4.32 -4.76 -12.05
CA TYR A 224 3.67 -5.34 -10.88
C TYR A 224 4.53 -6.36 -10.13
N LEU A 225 4.28 -6.48 -8.83
CA LEU A 225 4.66 -7.60 -7.99
C LEU A 225 3.54 -8.64 -8.04
N SER A 226 3.84 -9.74 -8.70
CA SER A 226 2.95 -10.87 -8.96
C SER A 226 2.58 -11.60 -7.66
N ASN A 227 1.28 -11.83 -7.46
CA ASN A 227 0.77 -12.61 -6.33
C ASN A 227 0.68 -14.14 -6.61
N VAL A 228 1.04 -14.59 -7.82
CA VAL A 228 1.21 -16.03 -8.08
C VAL A 228 2.58 -16.51 -7.59
N ASN A 229 2.58 -17.62 -6.84
CA ASN A 229 3.75 -18.30 -6.24
C ASN A 229 4.79 -18.73 -7.29
N SER A 230 5.57 -17.77 -7.76
CA SER A 230 6.70 -17.96 -8.66
C SER A 230 7.93 -17.35 -8.02
N THR A 231 9.09 -17.93 -8.33
CA THR A 231 10.40 -17.36 -8.02
C THR A 231 10.53 -15.93 -8.55
N ASP A 232 9.79 -15.55 -9.59
CA ASP A 232 9.94 -14.26 -10.25
C ASP A 232 8.72 -13.37 -9.97
N ALA A 233 8.84 -12.52 -8.95
CA ALA A 233 7.71 -11.69 -8.51
C ALA A 233 7.58 -10.36 -9.28
N LEU A 234 8.68 -9.69 -9.65
CA LEU A 234 8.61 -8.40 -10.36
C LEU A 234 8.51 -8.60 -11.87
N LYS A 235 7.37 -8.18 -12.43
CA LYS A 235 7.02 -8.40 -13.84
C LYS A 235 6.51 -7.12 -14.51
N PHE A 236 6.71 -7.03 -15.81
CA PHE A 236 6.12 -6.03 -16.68
C PHE A 236 5.13 -6.72 -17.63
N TYR A 237 3.95 -6.12 -17.80
CA TYR A 237 2.99 -6.54 -18.80
C TYR A 237 2.97 -5.53 -19.94
N ASP A 238 3.16 -6.04 -21.15
CA ASP A 238 3.01 -5.31 -22.40
C ASP A 238 1.73 -5.77 -23.09
N SER A 239 0.75 -4.87 -23.14
CA SER A 239 -0.53 -5.10 -23.78
C SER A 239 -0.42 -5.28 -25.30
N SER A 240 0.60 -4.70 -25.94
CA SER A 240 0.79 -4.78 -27.40
C SER A 240 1.13 -6.20 -27.87
N VAL A 241 1.70 -7.02 -26.98
CA VAL A 241 2.05 -8.42 -27.22
C VAL A 241 1.36 -9.39 -26.26
N ALA A 242 0.50 -8.89 -25.36
CA ALA A 242 -0.22 -9.62 -24.33
C ALA A 242 0.68 -10.56 -23.48
N ALA A 243 1.88 -10.09 -23.13
CA ALA A 243 2.89 -10.90 -22.45
C ALA A 243 3.22 -10.34 -21.06
N HIS A 244 3.46 -11.24 -20.09
CA HIS A 244 3.97 -10.90 -18.77
C HIS A 244 5.45 -11.29 -18.68
N ASN A 245 6.31 -10.30 -18.85
CA ASN A 245 7.75 -10.47 -18.89
C ASN A 245 8.33 -10.28 -17.49
N THR A 246 9.17 -11.22 -17.05
CA THR A 246 9.92 -11.07 -15.79
C THR A 246 10.94 -9.94 -15.92
N VAL A 247 10.88 -8.96 -15.00
CA VAL A 247 11.87 -7.86 -14.90
C VAL A 247 12.99 -8.23 -13.93
N TRP A 248 12.66 -8.95 -12.86
CA TRP A 248 13.64 -9.48 -11.91
C TRP A 248 13.30 -10.92 -11.58
N HIS A 249 14.19 -11.84 -11.97
CA HIS A 249 14.12 -13.22 -11.53
C HIS A 249 14.85 -13.37 -10.20
N SER A 250 14.25 -14.00 -9.18
CA SER A 250 14.91 -14.14 -7.86
C SER A 250 15.86 -15.33 -7.78
N GLY A 251 15.94 -16.17 -8.81
CA GLY A 251 17.04 -17.11 -8.95
C GLY A 251 18.30 -16.34 -9.35
N ASN A 252 19.45 -16.58 -8.73
CA ASN A 252 20.73 -16.20 -9.32
C ASN A 252 20.68 -16.50 -10.82
N LEU A 253 20.98 -15.52 -11.69
CA LEU A 253 21.14 -15.74 -13.13
C LEU A 253 21.85 -17.07 -13.32
N ALA A 254 21.15 -18.11 -13.80
CA ALA A 254 21.84 -19.32 -14.17
C ALA A 254 22.71 -18.93 -15.37
N ALA A 255 23.89 -19.53 -15.51
CA ALA A 255 24.74 -19.25 -16.66
C ALA A 255 23.92 -19.35 -17.97
N ALA A 256 22.97 -20.30 -18.04
CA ALA A 256 22.03 -20.45 -19.16
C ALA A 256 21.25 -19.17 -19.53
N ASP A 257 20.81 -18.36 -18.56
CA ASP A 257 20.02 -17.15 -18.80
C ASP A 257 20.88 -16.02 -19.39
N VAL A 258 22.11 -15.88 -18.89
CA VAL A 258 23.11 -14.93 -19.41
C VAL A 258 23.61 -15.36 -20.79
N ASN A 259 23.82 -16.67 -20.97
CA ASN A 259 24.28 -17.27 -22.21
C ASN A 259 23.30 -17.02 -23.36
N ALA A 260 21.99 -17.06 -23.08
CA ALA A 260 20.94 -16.77 -24.05
C ALA A 260 20.85 -15.28 -24.39
N LEU A 261 21.02 -14.38 -23.41
CA LEU A 261 20.89 -12.94 -23.60
C LEU A 261 22.10 -12.28 -24.28
N TYR A 262 23.32 -12.71 -23.94
CA TYR A 262 24.57 -12.12 -24.45
C TYR A 262 25.34 -13.04 -25.43
N GLY A 263 24.81 -14.22 -25.74
CA GLY A 263 25.42 -15.17 -26.68
C GLY A 263 26.67 -15.87 -26.15
N TYR A 264 26.93 -15.81 -24.84
CA TYR A 264 28.08 -16.49 -24.24
C TYR A 264 27.76 -17.98 -24.13
N THR A 265 28.19 -18.83 -25.05
CA THR A 265 28.13 -20.29 -24.81
C THR A 265 29.46 -20.71 -24.20
N PRO A 266 29.51 -21.32 -22.99
CA PRO A 266 30.74 -21.91 -22.47
C PRO A 266 31.37 -22.80 -23.55
N ALA A 267 32.66 -22.62 -23.82
CA ALA A 267 33.33 -23.37 -24.87
C ALA A 267 33.13 -24.88 -24.66
N SER A 268 32.78 -25.60 -25.72
CA SER A 268 32.24 -26.96 -25.65
C SER A 268 33.22 -27.96 -25.06
N ASN A 269 32.76 -28.78 -24.10
CA ASN A 269 33.50 -29.96 -23.62
C ASN A 269 33.52 -31.11 -24.65
N ALA A 270 32.63 -31.05 -25.65
CA ALA A 270 32.54 -32.05 -26.71
C ALA A 270 33.49 -31.78 -27.88
N VAL A 271 33.99 -30.54 -28.03
CA VAL A 271 35.00 -30.19 -29.05
C VAL A 271 36.38 -30.22 -28.39
N GLN A 272 37.31 -30.96 -28.98
CA GLN A 272 38.61 -31.23 -28.36
C GLN A 272 39.77 -31.04 -29.33
N VAL A 273 40.92 -30.61 -28.80
CA VAL A 273 42.21 -30.71 -29.49
C VAL A 273 42.75 -32.11 -29.20
N ILE A 274 42.91 -32.94 -30.24
CA ILE A 274 43.47 -34.28 -30.11
C ILE A 274 44.98 -34.19 -30.31
N ALA A 275 45.76 -34.49 -29.28
CA ALA A 275 47.21 -34.60 -29.43
C ALA A 275 47.52 -35.91 -30.17
N GLY A 276 48.06 -35.79 -31.39
CA GLY A 276 48.50 -36.93 -32.18
C GLY A 276 49.81 -37.55 -31.64
N SER A 277 50.28 -38.62 -32.27
CA SER A 277 51.55 -39.26 -31.93
C SER A 277 52.70 -38.25 -31.92
N GLY A 278 53.53 -38.31 -30.88
CA GLY A 278 54.65 -37.41 -30.65
C GLY A 278 54.25 -36.11 -29.94
N LEU A 279 52.95 -35.86 -29.70
CA LEU A 279 52.46 -34.69 -28.99
C LEU A 279 51.73 -35.09 -27.70
N THR A 280 51.81 -34.24 -26.68
CA THR A 280 50.97 -34.32 -25.47
C THR A 280 50.24 -33.01 -25.24
N GLY A 281 49.24 -32.99 -24.34
CA GLY A 281 48.51 -31.76 -24.02
C GLY A 281 47.26 -31.51 -24.88
N GLY A 282 46.61 -32.57 -25.38
CA GLY A 282 45.25 -32.49 -25.94
C GLY A 282 44.18 -32.22 -24.86
N GLY A 283 42.91 -32.25 -25.24
CA GLY A 283 41.76 -32.09 -24.33
C GLY A 283 40.69 -31.13 -24.87
N ALA A 284 39.62 -30.94 -24.09
CA ALA A 284 38.52 -30.04 -24.43
C ALA A 284 38.97 -28.58 -24.56
N ILE A 285 38.33 -27.82 -25.46
CA ILE A 285 38.61 -26.39 -25.69
C ILE A 285 38.00 -25.47 -24.62
N SER A 286 37.35 -26.03 -23.60
CA SER A 286 36.85 -25.31 -22.44
C SER A 286 37.95 -24.72 -21.55
N ALA A 287 39.22 -24.99 -21.87
CA ALA A 287 40.39 -24.37 -21.26
C ALA A 287 41.49 -24.12 -22.31
N ASN A 288 42.45 -23.24 -21.97
CA ASN A 288 43.65 -23.03 -22.79
C ASN A 288 44.42 -24.34 -23.01
N ARG A 289 44.86 -24.60 -24.25
CA ARG A 289 45.62 -25.80 -24.61
C ARG A 289 47.07 -25.51 -24.96
N THR A 290 47.96 -26.34 -24.42
CA THR A 290 49.40 -26.31 -24.72
C THR A 290 49.76 -27.68 -25.28
N LEU A 291 50.13 -27.73 -26.56
CA LEU A 291 50.63 -28.94 -27.21
C LEU A 291 52.15 -29.00 -27.08
N THR A 292 52.65 -30.07 -26.49
CA THR A 292 54.08 -30.28 -26.26
C THR A 292 54.59 -31.41 -27.13
N LEU A 293 55.64 -31.13 -27.90
CA LEU A 293 56.35 -32.16 -28.67
C LEU A 293 57.22 -33.02 -27.76
N GLY A 294 57.07 -34.32 -27.88
CA GLY A 294 57.86 -35.31 -27.16
C GLY A 294 59.33 -35.24 -27.55
N THR A 295 60.20 -35.43 -26.56
CA THR A 295 61.65 -35.41 -26.76
C THR A 295 62.05 -36.45 -27.81
N PRO A 296 62.91 -36.12 -28.79
CA PRO A 296 63.41 -37.11 -29.74
C PRO A 296 64.11 -38.28 -29.02
N SER A 297 63.98 -39.50 -29.54
CA SER A 297 64.74 -40.64 -29.01
C SER A 297 66.15 -40.67 -29.62
N ASP A 298 67.04 -41.41 -28.98
CA ASP A 298 68.40 -41.62 -29.49
C ASP A 298 68.39 -42.23 -30.90
N ILE A 299 69.29 -41.72 -31.74
CA ILE A 299 69.46 -42.15 -33.12
C ILE A 299 70.53 -43.27 -33.17
N THR A 300 70.21 -44.39 -33.80
CA THR A 300 71.13 -45.53 -34.02
C THR A 300 71.19 -45.90 -35.51
N ASN A 301 72.15 -46.74 -35.91
CA ASN A 301 72.30 -47.20 -37.31
C ASN A 301 71.11 -48.01 -37.85
N SER A 302 70.11 -48.35 -37.01
CA SER A 302 68.85 -48.98 -37.42
C SER A 302 67.62 -48.10 -37.24
N THR A 303 67.80 -46.86 -36.76
CA THR A 303 66.65 -45.96 -36.57
C THR A 303 66.01 -45.57 -37.89
N THR A 304 64.68 -45.51 -37.87
CA THR A 304 63.84 -45.10 -38.99
C THR A 304 63.15 -43.77 -38.65
N ASN A 305 62.61 -43.10 -39.67
CA ASN A 305 61.70 -41.98 -39.45
C ASN A 305 60.43 -42.53 -38.78
N SER A 306 60.22 -42.18 -37.51
CA SER A 306 59.11 -42.72 -36.73
C SER A 306 58.61 -41.72 -35.71
N VAL A 307 57.35 -41.85 -35.33
CA VAL A 307 56.72 -41.14 -34.21
C VAL A 307 56.13 -42.16 -33.26
N SER A 308 56.35 -41.99 -31.96
CA SER A 308 55.75 -42.81 -30.90
C SER A 308 54.79 -41.97 -30.07
N GLY A 309 54.13 -42.55 -29.06
CA GLY A 309 53.21 -41.80 -28.21
C GLY A 309 53.83 -40.56 -27.56
N THR A 310 55.14 -40.57 -27.26
CA THR A 310 55.82 -39.49 -26.53
C THR A 310 57.17 -39.09 -27.11
N SER A 311 57.51 -39.53 -28.33
CA SER A 311 58.82 -39.26 -28.95
C SER A 311 58.75 -39.31 -30.47
N HIS A 312 59.84 -38.92 -31.12
CA HIS A 312 60.03 -39.06 -32.56
C HIS A 312 61.51 -39.35 -32.87
N THR A 313 61.77 -39.96 -34.03
CA THR A 313 63.12 -40.25 -34.53
C THR A 313 63.22 -39.97 -36.01
N HIS A 314 64.46 -39.78 -36.47
CA HIS A 314 64.81 -39.67 -37.89
C HIS A 314 65.82 -40.76 -38.27
N ALA A 315 65.79 -41.21 -39.52
CA ALA A 315 66.74 -42.18 -40.04
C ALA A 315 68.10 -41.53 -40.34
N LEU A 316 69.19 -42.26 -40.09
CA LEU A 316 70.53 -41.89 -40.58
C LEU A 316 70.67 -42.23 -42.06
N GLY A 317 71.29 -41.33 -42.82
CA GLY A 317 71.55 -41.51 -44.26
C GLY A 317 72.83 -42.29 -44.58
N PHE A 318 73.66 -42.62 -43.58
CA PHE A 318 74.89 -43.41 -43.73
C PHE A 318 74.75 -44.78 -43.06
N VAL A 319 75.24 -45.83 -43.72
CA VAL A 319 75.13 -47.23 -43.26
C VAL A 319 76.31 -47.60 -42.35
N ALA A 320 76.16 -48.62 -41.50
CA ALA A 320 77.20 -49.06 -40.55
C ALA A 320 78.57 -49.37 -41.20
N ALA A 321 78.62 -49.59 -42.50
CA ALA A 321 79.84 -49.75 -43.27
C ALA A 321 80.73 -48.49 -43.30
N GLU A 322 80.24 -47.31 -42.92
CA GLU A 322 80.95 -46.02 -43.03
C GLU A 322 81.57 -45.54 -41.70
N VAL A 323 81.29 -46.21 -40.58
CA VAL A 323 81.83 -45.85 -39.25
C VAL A 323 82.85 -46.89 -38.80
N SER A 324 84.05 -46.45 -38.39
CA SER A 324 85.08 -47.37 -37.90
C SER A 324 84.70 -47.96 -36.55
N THR A 325 84.78 -49.29 -36.43
CA THR A 325 84.68 -50.01 -35.16
C THR A 325 86.01 -50.69 -34.79
N ALA A 326 87.11 -50.32 -35.45
CA ALA A 326 88.42 -50.93 -35.25
C ALA A 326 89.00 -50.57 -33.87
N THR A 327 89.32 -51.57 -33.05
CA THR A 327 89.91 -51.39 -31.71
C THR A 327 91.22 -52.18 -31.52
N SER A 328 91.69 -52.89 -32.54
CA SER A 328 92.87 -53.76 -32.49
C SER A 328 93.71 -53.66 -33.77
N SER A 329 95.03 -53.87 -33.68
CA SER A 329 95.94 -53.99 -34.84
C SER A 329 95.68 -55.23 -35.70
N SER A 330 94.91 -56.19 -35.20
CA SER A 330 94.44 -57.35 -35.97
C SER A 330 93.14 -57.12 -36.75
N THR A 331 92.63 -55.88 -36.80
CA THR A 331 91.38 -55.56 -37.49
C THR A 331 91.51 -55.80 -39.00
N THR A 332 90.56 -56.54 -39.57
CA THR A 332 90.50 -56.82 -41.01
C THR A 332 89.26 -56.22 -41.68
N SER A 333 88.39 -55.55 -40.93
CA SER A 333 87.20 -54.85 -41.44
C SER A 333 87.27 -53.38 -41.05
N PHE A 334 87.37 -52.52 -42.06
CA PHE A 334 87.53 -51.07 -41.91
C PHE A 334 86.35 -50.35 -42.55
N PRO A 335 85.99 -49.12 -42.19
CA PRO A 335 84.88 -48.44 -42.85
C PRO A 335 85.18 -48.12 -44.33
N LEU A 336 84.13 -47.89 -45.11
CA LEU A 336 84.25 -47.32 -46.45
C LEU A 336 85.01 -46.00 -46.37
N GLY A 337 85.89 -45.78 -47.33
CA GLY A 337 86.78 -44.63 -47.35
C GLY A 337 88.05 -44.77 -46.52
N HIS A 338 88.22 -45.83 -45.71
CA HIS A 338 89.44 -46.04 -44.92
C HIS A 338 90.67 -46.21 -45.81
N VAL A 339 91.79 -45.62 -45.40
CA VAL A 339 93.03 -45.58 -46.19
C VAL A 339 94.16 -46.27 -45.44
N ILE A 340 94.90 -47.15 -46.13
CA ILE A 340 96.06 -47.86 -45.58
C ILE A 340 97.28 -47.71 -46.50
N SER A 341 98.48 -47.92 -45.95
CA SER A 341 99.71 -48.09 -46.73
C SER A 341 100.05 -49.59 -46.81
N CYS A 342 100.12 -50.12 -48.02
CA CYS A 342 100.30 -51.54 -48.29
C CYS A 342 101.53 -51.77 -49.17
N TYR A 343 102.43 -52.66 -48.77
CA TYR A 343 103.57 -53.02 -49.60
C TYR A 343 103.18 -53.99 -50.72
N SER A 344 103.75 -53.82 -51.91
CA SER A 344 103.62 -54.76 -53.03
C SER A 344 104.93 -54.81 -53.81
N ALA A 345 105.41 -56.02 -54.09
CA ALA A 345 106.56 -56.22 -54.98
C ALA A 345 106.21 -55.93 -56.45
N ALA A 346 104.93 -56.08 -56.83
CA ALA A 346 104.44 -55.79 -58.17
C ALA A 346 103.95 -54.33 -58.29
N GLY A 347 104.15 -53.74 -59.47
CA GLY A 347 103.61 -52.42 -59.83
C GLY A 347 102.09 -52.41 -59.84
N ILE A 348 101.44 -51.59 -59.00
CA ILE A 348 99.97 -51.46 -58.98
C ILE A 348 99.58 -50.13 -59.62
N ALA A 349 98.85 -50.19 -60.73
CA ALA A 349 98.32 -48.99 -61.37
C ALA A 349 97.32 -48.26 -60.46
N ARG A 350 97.22 -46.93 -60.60
CA ARG A 350 96.22 -46.14 -59.87
C ARG A 350 94.81 -46.65 -60.22
N ARG A 351 93.98 -46.82 -59.20
CA ARG A 351 92.62 -47.41 -59.18
C ARG A 351 92.53 -48.91 -59.49
N ALA A 352 93.66 -49.59 -59.71
CA ALA A 352 93.63 -51.05 -59.83
C ALA A 352 93.22 -51.70 -58.50
N PRO A 353 92.49 -52.81 -58.53
CA PRO A 353 92.15 -53.55 -57.33
C PRO A 353 93.40 -54.20 -56.74
N MET A 354 93.48 -54.21 -55.42
CA MET A 354 94.50 -54.94 -54.67
C MET A 354 93.84 -55.54 -53.44
N ALA A 355 94.19 -56.76 -53.07
CA ALA A 355 93.74 -57.39 -51.83
C ALA A 355 94.83 -57.23 -50.75
N PRO A 356 94.76 -56.21 -49.88
CA PRO A 356 95.70 -56.07 -48.78
C PRO A 356 95.47 -57.18 -47.75
N CYS A 357 96.56 -57.66 -47.17
CA CYS A 357 96.59 -58.59 -46.07
C CYS A 357 97.41 -58.00 -44.92
N LEU A 358 97.09 -58.38 -43.69
CA LEU A 358 97.98 -58.13 -42.55
C LEU A 358 99.31 -58.85 -42.78
N TYR A 359 100.42 -58.20 -42.50
CA TYR A 359 101.72 -58.85 -42.57
C TYR A 359 101.91 -59.77 -41.36
N SER A 360 102.17 -61.06 -41.61
CA SER A 360 102.15 -62.10 -40.58
C SER A 360 103.27 -61.96 -39.55
N ALA A 361 104.38 -61.29 -39.90
CA ALA A 361 105.48 -61.03 -38.98
C ALA A 361 105.31 -59.72 -38.18
N ASP A 362 104.46 -58.80 -38.63
CA ASP A 362 104.18 -57.54 -37.95
C ASP A 362 102.81 -56.99 -38.39
N THR A 363 101.80 -57.14 -37.52
CA THR A 363 100.43 -56.68 -37.79
C THR A 363 100.27 -55.17 -37.92
N MET A 364 101.33 -54.38 -37.67
CA MET A 364 101.32 -52.93 -37.94
C MET A 364 101.48 -52.61 -39.43
N GLN A 365 101.68 -53.62 -40.27
CA GLN A 365 101.93 -53.43 -41.69
C GLN A 365 100.94 -54.22 -42.54
N TYR A 366 100.65 -53.67 -43.72
CA TYR A 366 99.87 -54.33 -44.74
C TYR A 366 100.76 -54.70 -45.93
N VAL A 367 100.52 -55.87 -46.49
CA VAL A 367 101.19 -56.40 -47.68
C VAL A 367 100.15 -56.88 -48.69
N ALA A 368 100.47 -56.81 -49.98
CA ALA A 368 99.63 -57.32 -51.05
C ALA A 368 99.50 -58.84 -50.92
N SER A 369 98.30 -59.37 -51.19
CA SER A 369 98.08 -60.81 -51.31
C SER A 369 99.08 -61.43 -52.30
N GLY A 370 99.62 -62.59 -51.94
CA GLY A 370 100.68 -63.25 -52.70
C GLY A 370 102.11 -62.78 -52.41
N THR A 371 102.30 -61.75 -51.57
CA THR A 371 103.63 -61.37 -51.04
C THR A 371 104.06 -62.33 -49.93
N SER A 372 105.36 -62.63 -49.81
CA SER A 372 105.89 -63.44 -48.69
C SER A 372 105.51 -62.82 -47.34
N GLY A 373 104.93 -63.61 -46.44
CA GLY A 373 104.39 -63.16 -45.16
C GLY A 373 103.01 -62.49 -45.23
N ALA A 374 102.26 -62.61 -46.33
CA ALA A 374 100.86 -62.20 -46.37
C ALA A 374 99.99 -63.12 -45.47
N GLY A 375 99.45 -62.54 -44.39
CA GLY A 375 98.53 -63.20 -43.45
C GLY A 375 97.06 -62.99 -43.85
N THR A 376 96.19 -62.70 -42.88
CA THR A 376 94.75 -62.55 -43.11
C THR A 376 94.44 -61.37 -44.04
N SER A 377 93.66 -61.62 -45.10
CA SER A 377 93.18 -60.58 -46.01
C SER A 377 92.21 -59.63 -45.33
N LEU A 378 92.33 -58.34 -45.65
CA LEU A 378 91.36 -57.32 -45.27
C LEU A 378 90.10 -57.49 -46.12
N SER A 379 88.96 -57.34 -45.49
CA SER A 379 87.64 -57.46 -46.10
C SER A 379 87.29 -56.27 -47.00
N GLY A 380 86.46 -56.54 -48.00
CA GLY A 380 85.94 -55.53 -48.93
C GLY A 380 86.88 -55.23 -50.10
N THR A 381 86.46 -54.29 -50.94
CA THR A 381 87.18 -53.89 -52.14
C THR A 381 88.17 -52.77 -51.81
N TRP A 382 89.45 -52.97 -52.16
CA TRP A 382 90.48 -51.95 -51.99
C TRP A 382 91.05 -51.54 -53.33
N ARG A 383 91.19 -50.23 -53.53
CA ARG A 383 91.71 -49.64 -54.77
C ARG A 383 93.00 -48.90 -54.46
N SER A 384 94.01 -49.05 -55.30
CA SER A 384 95.23 -48.23 -55.21
C SER A 384 94.91 -46.77 -55.52
N CYS A 385 95.27 -45.86 -54.63
CA CYS A 385 95.12 -44.41 -54.80
C CYS A 385 96.42 -43.76 -55.31
N GLY A 386 97.55 -44.45 -55.18
CA GLY A 386 98.88 -43.98 -55.59
C GLY A 386 100.00 -44.75 -54.88
N VAL A 387 101.25 -44.44 -55.25
CA VAL A 387 102.47 -45.04 -54.68
C VAL A 387 103.20 -44.04 -53.79
N VAL A 388 103.79 -44.52 -52.71
CA VAL A 388 104.72 -43.77 -51.85
C VAL A 388 106.13 -44.05 -52.38
N GLY A 389 106.81 -43.00 -52.86
CA GLY A 389 107.97 -43.09 -53.77
C GLY A 389 109.03 -44.15 -53.41
N GLY A 390 109.48 -44.89 -54.43
CA GLY A 390 110.67 -45.74 -54.43
C GLY A 390 110.66 -47.00 -53.55
N THR A 391 109.68 -47.18 -52.65
CA THR A 391 109.71 -48.22 -51.60
C THR A 391 108.73 -49.38 -51.82
N GLY A 392 107.99 -49.39 -52.93
CA GLY A 392 106.98 -50.41 -53.22
C GLY A 392 105.73 -50.33 -52.33
N ARG A 393 105.52 -49.22 -51.61
CA ARG A 393 104.34 -48.98 -50.77
C ARG A 393 103.25 -48.24 -51.56
N TYR A 394 102.02 -48.74 -51.52
CA TYR A 394 100.86 -48.16 -52.18
C TYR A 394 99.83 -47.74 -51.16
N ILE A 395 99.25 -46.56 -51.36
CA ILE A 395 98.11 -46.10 -50.58
C ILE A 395 96.87 -46.78 -51.16
N LEU A 396 96.18 -47.58 -50.36
CA LEU A 396 94.94 -48.22 -50.74
C LEU A 396 93.78 -47.61 -49.97
N GLN A 397 92.65 -47.38 -50.64
CA GLN A 397 91.42 -46.95 -49.99
C GLN A 397 90.36 -48.05 -50.13
N ARG A 398 89.66 -48.34 -49.03
CA ARG A 398 88.47 -49.20 -49.05
C ARG A 398 87.35 -48.44 -49.74
N VAL A 399 86.75 -49.05 -50.75
CA VAL A 399 85.65 -48.47 -51.51
C VAL A 399 84.40 -49.32 -51.38
N ALA A 400 83.25 -48.71 -51.67
CA ALA A 400 81.96 -49.38 -51.70
C ALA A 400 81.94 -50.54 -52.71
#